data_AF-A0A6J8DBS3-F1
#
_entry.id   AF-A0A6J8DBS3-F1
#
_cell.length_a   1.000
_cell.length_b   1.000
_cell.length_c   1.000
_cell.angle_alpha   90.00
_cell.angle_beta   90.00
_cell.angle_gamma   90.00
#
_symmetry.space_group_name_H-M   'P 1'
#
loop_
_entity.id
_entity.type
_entity.pdbx_description
1 polymer ?
#
loop_
_entity_poly.entity_id
_entity_poly.type
_entity_poly.pdbx_seq_one_letter_code
_entity_poly.pdbx_strand_id
1 'polypeptide(L)'
;MLTFSFATVIVAFVVNAYGHDCKEYSLTPSDQSLIDMMKHYLHTFRKADCPVTPSKQDIGVTYVRWGKKICPGNSDIVYAGQAGGNQYTHKGGGSNYLCLPSDPENGKPYSYANDGLYGAEYELHSHIKPTGLPASLAEKEVPCAVCRRKGKVSVLMIPGKKTCYKGWQSEYSVFLMSEYKTHNNKDFICMDGDAKPLDERSSNENGALFYPIRAKCGSLRCPPYKDGTEVLCTVCTK
;
A
#
# COMPACT_ATOMS: atom_id res chain seq x y z
N MET A 1 13.50 72.21 1.03
CA MET A 1 14.12 70.88 1.28
C MET A 1 13.14 70.09 2.15
N LEU A 2 12.50 69.06 1.59
CA LEU A 2 11.59 68.19 2.34
C LEU A 2 12.42 67.28 3.24
N THR A 3 12.43 67.55 4.55
CA THR A 3 13.01 66.65 5.54
C THR A 3 12.08 65.47 5.74
N PHE A 4 12.34 64.37 5.03
CA PHE A 4 11.65 63.12 5.31
C PHE A 4 12.05 62.63 6.70
N SER A 5 11.06 62.40 7.57
CA SER A 5 11.31 61.75 8.86
C SER A 5 11.96 60.40 8.63
N PHE A 6 12.94 60.04 9.47
CA PHE A 6 13.71 58.80 9.40
C PHE A 6 12.80 57.56 9.27
N ALA A 7 11.63 57.59 9.91
CA ALA A 7 10.61 56.54 9.82
C ALA A 7 10.07 56.35 8.40
N THR A 8 9.86 57.42 7.64
CA THR A 8 9.34 57.39 6.27
C THR A 8 10.34 56.73 5.31
N VAL A 9 11.63 56.99 5.52
CA VAL A 9 12.72 56.40 4.73
C VAL A 9 12.81 54.90 4.99
N ILE A 10 12.69 54.48 6.25
CA ILE A 10 12.66 53.06 6.65
C ILE A 10 11.46 52.35 6.02
N VAL A 11 10.26 52.96 6.05
CA VAL A 11 9.06 52.37 5.46
C VAL A 11 9.21 52.18 3.95
N ALA A 12 9.65 53.22 3.24
CA ALA A 12 9.85 53.16 1.79
C ALA A 12 10.90 52.10 1.41
N PHE A 13 12.00 52.01 2.17
CA PHE A 13 13.03 51.00 1.96
C PHE A 13 12.47 49.58 2.14
N VAL A 14 11.75 49.32 3.23
CA VAL A 14 11.24 47.98 3.54
C VAL A 14 10.17 47.54 2.53
N VAL A 15 9.27 48.43 2.11
CA VAL A 15 8.27 48.13 1.08
C VAL A 15 8.92 47.84 -0.28
N ASN A 16 9.90 48.64 -0.70
CA ASN A 16 10.58 48.44 -1.99
C ASN A 16 11.49 47.20 -1.99
N ALA A 17 12.20 46.94 -0.90
CA ALA A 17 13.15 45.83 -0.84
C ALA A 17 12.49 44.47 -0.58
N TYR A 18 11.42 44.42 0.20
CA TYR A 18 10.81 43.16 0.67
C TYR A 18 9.35 42.98 0.24
N GLY A 19 8.73 43.98 -0.38
CA GLY A 19 7.31 43.92 -0.74
C GLY A 19 6.94 42.89 -1.81
N HIS A 20 7.92 42.34 -2.52
CA HIS A 20 7.74 41.27 -3.51
C HIS A 20 8.34 39.92 -3.05
N ASP A 21 8.83 39.82 -1.82
CA ASP A 21 9.39 38.58 -1.29
C ASP A 21 8.26 37.65 -0.81
N CYS A 22 8.16 36.49 -1.45
CA CYS A 22 7.17 35.45 -1.15
C CYS A 22 7.72 34.31 -0.29
N LYS A 23 8.92 34.47 0.30
CA LYS A 23 9.46 33.50 1.25
C LYS A 23 8.67 33.55 2.55
N GLU A 24 8.37 32.38 3.12
CA GLU A 24 7.73 32.29 4.43
C GLU A 24 8.56 32.99 5.50
N TYR A 25 7.99 34.05 6.08
CA TYR A 25 8.62 34.80 7.16
C TYR A 25 7.95 34.47 8.50
N SER A 26 8.69 33.79 9.37
CA SER A 26 8.28 33.50 10.76
C SER A 26 9.05 34.39 11.73
N LEU A 27 8.35 35.16 12.56
CA LEU A 27 8.97 35.91 13.65
C LEU A 27 9.46 34.95 14.75
N THR A 28 10.69 35.18 15.20
CA THR A 28 11.27 34.53 16.37
C THR A 28 11.40 35.53 17.53
N PRO A 29 11.53 35.07 18.79
CA PRO A 29 11.68 35.96 19.95
C PRO A 29 12.91 36.90 19.91
N SER A 30 13.89 36.60 19.05
CA SER A 30 15.06 37.44 18.78
C SER A 30 14.78 38.60 17.81
N ASP A 31 13.65 38.59 17.11
CA ASP A 31 13.30 39.59 16.10
C ASP A 31 12.54 40.77 16.73
N GLN A 32 13.27 41.75 17.25
CA GLN A 32 12.71 42.88 18.02
C GLN A 32 12.79 44.22 17.29
N SER A 33 13.33 44.28 16.07
CA SER A 33 13.46 45.54 15.36
C SER A 33 12.16 45.94 14.65
N LEU A 34 11.96 47.25 14.46
CA LEU A 34 10.86 47.78 13.66
C LEU A 34 10.87 47.19 12.23
N ILE A 35 12.06 46.91 11.69
CA ILE A 35 12.23 46.31 10.36
C ILE A 35 11.64 44.90 10.32
N ASP A 36 11.85 44.10 11.36
CA ASP A 36 11.36 42.72 11.41
C ASP A 36 9.84 42.66 11.56
N MET A 37 9.28 43.56 12.37
CA MET A 37 7.83 43.74 12.47
C MET A 37 7.23 44.15 11.12
N MET A 38 7.86 45.09 10.41
CA MET A 38 7.40 45.55 9.11
C MET A 38 7.52 44.48 8.01
N LYS A 39 8.58 43.65 8.03
CA LYS A 39 8.70 42.48 7.15
C LYS A 39 7.60 41.46 7.39
N HIS A 40 7.30 41.16 8.65
CA HIS A 40 6.21 40.25 9.00
C HIS A 40 4.83 40.78 8.57
N TYR A 41 4.58 42.08 8.78
CA TYR A 41 3.35 42.75 8.33
C TYR A 41 3.20 42.68 6.81
N LEU A 42 4.25 42.98 6.05
CA LEU A 42 4.22 42.87 4.58
C LEU A 42 3.97 41.43 4.11
N HIS A 43 4.64 40.46 4.71
CA HIS A 43 4.46 39.04 4.38
C HIS A 43 3.04 38.56 4.66
N THR A 44 2.45 38.92 5.82
CA THR A 44 1.10 38.49 6.19
C THR A 44 0.00 39.11 5.33
N PHE A 45 0.10 40.39 4.97
CA PHE A 45 -0.90 41.08 4.15
C PHE A 45 -0.80 40.76 2.65
N ARG A 46 0.41 40.47 2.13
CA ARG A 46 0.62 40.14 0.70
C ARG A 46 0.69 38.64 0.40
N LYS A 47 0.53 37.76 1.40
CA LYS A 47 0.54 36.30 1.20
C LYS A 47 -0.48 35.84 0.15
N ALA A 48 -1.61 36.54 0.02
CA ALA A 48 -2.66 36.24 -0.95
C ALA A 48 -2.26 36.58 -2.41
N ASP A 49 -1.29 37.49 -2.60
CA ASP A 49 -0.79 37.89 -3.91
C ASP A 49 0.39 37.01 -4.39
N CYS A 50 0.92 36.17 -3.51
CA CYS A 50 1.99 35.25 -3.85
C CYS A 50 1.48 34.07 -4.68
N PRO A 51 2.22 33.64 -5.72
CA PRO A 51 1.87 32.44 -6.46
C PRO A 51 1.84 31.25 -5.52
N VAL A 52 0.70 30.55 -5.44
CA VAL A 52 0.64 29.26 -4.77
C VAL A 52 1.46 28.29 -5.61
N THR A 53 2.70 28.05 -5.19
CA THR A 53 3.48 26.94 -5.74
C THR A 53 2.66 25.68 -5.45
N PRO A 54 2.24 24.88 -6.45
CA PRO A 54 1.61 23.61 -6.16
C PRO A 54 2.64 22.83 -5.34
N SER A 55 2.35 22.59 -4.06
CA SER A 55 3.14 21.62 -3.33
C SER A 55 3.08 20.36 -4.19
N LYS A 56 4.23 19.75 -4.49
CA LYS A 56 4.24 18.42 -5.09
C LYS A 56 3.54 17.53 -4.09
N GLN A 57 2.24 17.39 -4.25
CA GLN A 57 1.39 16.67 -3.34
C GLN A 57 1.91 15.23 -3.41
N ASP A 58 2.44 14.71 -2.31
CA ASP A 58 3.02 13.37 -2.22
C ASP A 58 1.89 12.33 -2.21
N ILE A 59 1.10 12.34 -3.29
CA ILE A 59 -0.05 11.50 -3.51
C ILE A 59 0.47 10.13 -3.90
N GLY A 60 -0.06 9.12 -3.24
CA GLY A 60 0.15 7.74 -3.64
C GLY A 60 -0.82 6.83 -2.91
N VAL A 61 -0.95 5.62 -3.43
CA VAL A 61 -1.71 4.55 -2.79
C VAL A 61 -0.82 3.37 -2.51
N THR A 62 -1.18 2.60 -1.48
CA THR A 62 -0.48 1.36 -1.13
C THR A 62 -1.32 0.14 -1.51
N TYR A 63 -0.64 -0.94 -1.88
CA TYR A 63 -1.25 -2.24 -2.11
C TYR A 63 -0.29 -3.36 -1.69
N VAL A 64 -0.84 -4.52 -1.35
CA VAL A 64 -0.04 -5.72 -1.08
C VAL A 64 0.15 -6.50 -2.37
N ARG A 65 1.39 -6.91 -2.64
CA ARG A 65 1.74 -7.89 -3.67
C ARG A 65 2.01 -9.23 -3.01
N TRP A 66 1.09 -10.17 -3.15
CA TRP A 66 1.21 -11.51 -2.60
C TRP A 66 2.05 -12.41 -3.50
N GLY A 67 2.93 -13.21 -2.91
CA GLY A 67 3.82 -14.16 -3.58
C GLY A 67 5.15 -13.59 -4.08
N LYS A 68 5.48 -12.34 -3.73
CA LYS A 68 6.75 -11.69 -4.07
C LYS A 68 7.22 -10.77 -2.94
N LYS A 69 8.54 -10.70 -2.71
CA LYS A 69 9.19 -9.74 -1.81
C LYS A 69 9.55 -8.40 -2.47
N ILE A 70 9.22 -8.21 -3.74
CA ILE A 70 9.59 -7.02 -4.51
C ILE A 70 8.37 -6.38 -5.15
N CYS A 71 8.37 -5.05 -5.26
CA CYS A 71 7.35 -4.31 -5.98
C CYS A 71 7.65 -4.29 -7.50
N PRO A 72 6.63 -4.10 -8.37
CA PRO A 72 6.88 -3.86 -9.79
C PRO A 72 7.69 -2.57 -9.96
N GLY A 73 8.50 -2.44 -11.03
CA GLY A 73 9.49 -1.36 -11.18
C GLY A 73 8.93 0.06 -11.26
N ASN A 74 7.60 0.21 -11.29
CA ASN A 74 6.89 1.47 -11.24
C ASN A 74 6.48 1.85 -9.77
N SER A 75 6.66 0.96 -8.80
CA SER A 75 6.21 1.12 -7.43
C SER A 75 7.39 1.04 -6.48
N ASP A 76 7.38 1.87 -5.44
CA ASP A 76 8.37 1.80 -4.38
C ASP A 76 7.97 0.71 -3.38
N ILE A 77 8.96 0.01 -2.83
CA ILE A 77 8.73 -0.89 -1.70
C ILE A 77 8.58 -0.09 -0.41
N VAL A 78 7.51 -0.35 0.34
CA VAL A 78 7.34 0.16 1.71
C VAL A 78 8.03 -0.81 2.68
N TYR A 79 7.66 -2.09 2.61
CA TYR A 79 8.36 -3.18 3.27
C TYR A 79 8.08 -4.51 2.56
N ALA A 80 8.91 -5.52 2.85
CA ALA A 80 8.67 -6.90 2.48
C ALA A 80 8.55 -7.77 3.72
N GLY A 81 7.98 -8.95 3.53
CA GLY A 81 8.04 -10.02 4.49
C GLY A 81 7.23 -11.22 4.06
N GLN A 82 6.40 -11.74 4.95
CA GLN A 82 5.67 -12.98 4.75
C GLN A 82 4.18 -12.79 4.99
N ALA A 83 3.38 -13.56 4.28
CA ALA A 83 1.97 -13.64 4.55
C ALA A 83 1.73 -14.41 5.86
N GLY A 84 0.68 -14.01 6.57
CA GLY A 84 0.25 -14.67 7.78
C GLY A 84 -1.23 -14.43 8.05
N GLY A 85 -1.70 -15.00 9.15
CA GLY A 85 -3.06 -14.89 9.63
C GLY A 85 -3.37 -16.00 10.63
N ASN A 86 -4.65 -16.28 10.84
CA ASN A 86 -5.04 -17.35 11.74
C ASN A 86 -4.84 -18.74 11.15
N GLN A 87 -4.61 -19.70 12.05
CA GLN A 87 -4.59 -21.13 11.79
C GLN A 87 -5.90 -21.59 11.11
N TYR A 88 -5.81 -22.49 10.12
CA TYR A 88 -6.92 -22.88 9.24
C TYR A 88 -8.19 -23.41 9.94
N THR A 89 -8.05 -24.07 11.09
CA THR A 89 -9.15 -24.59 11.94
C THR A 89 -9.69 -23.58 12.95
N HIS A 90 -9.01 -22.45 13.16
CA HIS A 90 -9.46 -21.43 14.11
C HIS A 90 -10.59 -20.57 13.52
N LYS A 91 -11.72 -20.53 14.24
CA LYS A 91 -12.97 -19.87 13.79
C LYS A 91 -12.99 -18.36 14.00
N GLY A 92 -12.13 -17.82 14.88
CA GLY A 92 -12.09 -16.41 15.25
C GLY A 92 -10.66 -15.92 15.39
N GLY A 93 -10.48 -14.64 15.70
CA GLY A 93 -9.18 -13.95 15.86
C GLY A 93 -8.72 -13.11 14.65
N GLY A 94 -9.29 -13.35 13.47
CA GLY A 94 -8.98 -12.62 12.24
C GLY A 94 -9.31 -13.41 10.96
N SER A 95 -10.10 -12.83 10.06
CA SER A 95 -10.46 -13.46 8.77
C SER A 95 -9.61 -13.01 7.59
N ASN A 96 -8.81 -11.96 7.73
CA ASN A 96 -7.98 -11.45 6.65
C ASN A 96 -6.59 -12.12 6.63
N TYR A 97 -5.93 -12.03 5.49
CA TYR A 97 -4.48 -12.25 5.41
C TYR A 97 -3.75 -10.97 5.80
N LEU A 98 -2.59 -11.13 6.41
CA LEU A 98 -1.69 -10.05 6.81
C LEU A 98 -0.38 -10.18 6.05
N CYS A 99 0.19 -9.06 5.60
CA CYS A 99 1.57 -9.02 5.17
C CYS A 99 2.41 -8.60 6.37
N LEU A 100 3.11 -9.54 6.97
CA LEU A 100 3.92 -9.33 8.16
C LEU A 100 5.32 -8.88 7.75
N PRO A 101 5.86 -7.80 8.33
CA PRO A 101 7.22 -7.34 8.02
C PRO A 101 8.27 -8.37 8.43
N SER A 102 9.40 -8.39 7.74
CA SER A 102 10.55 -9.25 8.10
C SER A 102 11.27 -8.81 9.39
N ASP A 103 11.01 -7.58 9.85
CA ASP A 103 11.62 -6.93 11.01
C ASP A 103 10.55 -6.50 12.05
N PRO A 104 9.81 -7.45 12.65
CA PRO A 104 8.75 -7.12 13.60
C PRO A 104 9.32 -6.53 14.91
N GLU A 105 8.63 -5.54 15.46
CA GLU A 105 8.81 -5.13 16.84
C GLU A 105 8.04 -6.07 17.77
N ASN A 106 8.75 -6.74 18.69
CA ASN A 106 8.14 -7.70 19.59
C ASN A 106 7.67 -7.05 20.90
N GLY A 107 6.43 -7.36 21.31
CA GLY A 107 5.91 -7.03 22.63
C GLY A 107 6.50 -7.90 23.74
N LYS A 108 6.05 -7.68 24.98
CA LYS A 108 6.42 -8.54 26.11
C LYS A 108 5.77 -9.92 25.97
N PRO A 109 6.47 -11.01 26.33
CA PRO A 109 5.85 -12.34 26.34
C PRO A 109 4.71 -12.37 27.38
N TYR A 110 3.60 -13.01 27.02
CA TYR A 110 2.47 -13.25 27.90
C TYR A 110 1.92 -14.66 27.69
N SER A 111 1.23 -15.19 28.70
CA SER A 111 0.68 -16.56 28.69
C SER A 111 -0.82 -16.52 28.98
N TYR A 112 -1.61 -16.15 27.97
CA TYR A 112 -3.07 -16.28 27.98
C TYR A 112 -3.51 -17.15 26.80
N ALA A 113 -4.59 -17.91 26.95
CA ALA A 113 -5.17 -18.75 25.90
C ALA A 113 -5.99 -17.91 24.90
N ASN A 114 -5.30 -17.10 24.10
CA ASN A 114 -5.87 -16.35 22.98
C ASN A 114 -5.46 -16.98 21.64
N ASP A 115 -5.98 -16.44 20.54
CA ASP A 115 -5.56 -16.84 19.21
C ASP A 115 -4.08 -16.48 18.93
N GLY A 116 -3.46 -17.26 18.05
CA GLY A 116 -2.09 -17.06 17.58
C GLY A 116 -2.05 -16.40 16.21
N LEU A 117 -0.96 -15.68 15.93
CA LEU A 117 -0.62 -15.26 14.58
C LEU A 117 0.29 -16.31 13.95
N TYR A 118 -0.12 -16.85 12.81
CA TYR A 118 0.59 -17.91 12.11
C TYR A 118 1.12 -17.41 10.76
N GLY A 119 2.20 -18.02 10.28
CA GLY A 119 2.65 -17.87 8.90
C GLY A 119 1.63 -18.46 7.92
N ALA A 120 1.79 -18.16 6.64
CA ALA A 120 0.90 -18.69 5.62
C ALA A 120 1.62 -19.55 4.58
N GLU A 121 0.96 -20.61 4.12
CA GLU A 121 1.53 -21.62 3.22
C GLU A 121 0.75 -21.70 1.91
N TYR A 122 1.46 -22.08 0.84
CA TYR A 122 0.86 -22.43 -0.43
C TYR A 122 0.31 -23.86 -0.41
N GLU A 123 -0.98 -24.00 -0.68
CA GLU A 123 -1.63 -25.31 -0.78
C GLU A 123 -1.84 -25.67 -2.26
N LEU A 124 -0.72 -26.02 -2.91
CA LEU A 124 -0.60 -26.26 -4.35
C LEU A 124 -0.33 -27.72 -4.69
N HIS A 125 -1.12 -28.63 -4.12
CA HIS A 125 -1.00 -30.08 -4.37
C HIS A 125 -1.33 -30.43 -5.83
N SER A 126 -0.74 -31.51 -6.34
CA SER A 126 -0.67 -31.84 -7.78
C SER A 126 -2.01 -31.89 -8.53
N HIS A 127 -3.11 -32.15 -7.84
CA HIS A 127 -4.47 -32.30 -8.37
C HIS A 127 -5.31 -31.02 -8.27
N ILE A 128 -4.80 -29.97 -7.62
CA ILE A 128 -5.52 -28.70 -7.36
C ILE A 128 -4.78 -27.47 -7.90
N LYS A 129 -3.66 -27.67 -8.60
CA LYS A 129 -2.74 -26.61 -9.01
C LYS A 129 -3.16 -25.88 -10.30
N PRO A 130 -3.20 -24.54 -10.32
CA PRO A 130 -3.38 -23.72 -11.51
C PRO A 130 -2.31 -23.95 -12.57
N THR A 131 -2.68 -23.73 -13.83
CA THR A 131 -1.72 -23.78 -14.94
C THR A 131 -0.84 -22.52 -14.89
N GLY A 132 0.42 -22.69 -14.46
CA GLY A 132 1.40 -21.60 -14.40
C GLY A 132 2.07 -21.40 -13.04
N LEU A 133 1.48 -21.92 -11.96
CA LEU A 133 2.18 -22.02 -10.67
C LEU A 133 2.99 -23.32 -10.63
N PRO A 134 4.23 -23.34 -10.11
CA PRO A 134 5.00 -24.57 -9.97
C PRO A 134 4.53 -25.37 -8.75
N ALA A 135 4.51 -26.70 -8.87
CA ALA A 135 4.11 -27.59 -7.77
C ALA A 135 5.12 -27.56 -6.60
N SER A 136 6.35 -27.10 -6.86
CA SER A 136 7.40 -26.91 -5.87
C SER A 136 7.10 -25.81 -4.84
N LEU A 137 6.00 -25.07 -5.00
CA LEU A 137 5.52 -24.13 -4.00
C LEU A 137 4.67 -24.80 -2.92
N ALA A 138 4.15 -26.02 -3.12
CA ALA A 138 3.32 -26.68 -2.12
C ALA A 138 4.04 -26.74 -0.77
N GLU A 139 3.32 -26.44 0.31
CA GLU A 139 3.83 -26.45 1.69
C GLU A 139 5.05 -25.54 1.90
N LYS A 140 5.16 -24.47 1.09
CA LYS A 140 6.14 -23.41 1.30
C LYS A 140 5.46 -22.14 1.77
N GLU A 141 6.18 -21.36 2.58
CA GLU A 141 5.69 -20.10 3.10
C GLU A 141 5.56 -19.05 1.99
N VAL A 142 4.52 -18.22 2.11
CA VAL A 142 4.14 -17.23 1.10
C VAL A 142 4.79 -15.87 1.40
N PRO A 143 5.68 -15.35 0.54
CA PRO A 143 6.21 -14.01 0.71
C PRO A 143 5.19 -12.94 0.32
N CYS A 144 5.39 -11.72 0.81
CA CYS A 144 4.61 -10.55 0.40
C CYS A 144 5.46 -9.28 0.39
N ALA A 145 4.97 -8.26 -0.30
CA ALA A 145 5.52 -6.90 -0.26
C ALA A 145 4.39 -5.88 -0.24
N VAL A 146 4.53 -4.86 0.60
CA VAL A 146 3.67 -3.68 0.55
C VAL A 146 4.33 -2.64 -0.35
N CYS A 147 3.61 -2.25 -1.39
CA CYS A 147 4.08 -1.38 -2.45
C CYS A 147 3.36 -0.04 -2.40
N ARG A 148 4.09 1.06 -2.62
CA ARG A 148 3.54 2.41 -2.78
C ARG A 148 3.64 2.84 -4.23
N ARG A 149 2.52 3.20 -4.83
CA ARG A 149 2.44 3.73 -6.18
C ARG A 149 2.23 5.24 -6.14
N LYS A 150 3.29 5.99 -6.44
CA LYS A 150 3.27 7.46 -6.50
C LYS A 150 2.41 7.96 -7.66
N GLY A 151 1.72 9.08 -7.44
CA GLY A 151 0.85 9.73 -8.43
C GLY A 151 -0.46 8.99 -8.73
N LYS A 152 -0.77 7.94 -7.97
CA LYS A 152 -2.02 7.17 -8.06
C LYS A 152 -2.89 7.41 -6.84
N VAL A 153 -4.19 7.41 -7.03
CA VAL A 153 -5.18 7.80 -6.01
C VAL A 153 -6.13 6.67 -5.63
N SER A 154 -6.10 5.54 -6.34
CA SER A 154 -6.97 4.40 -6.03
C SER A 154 -6.32 3.08 -6.39
N VAL A 155 -6.68 2.03 -5.66
CA VAL A 155 -6.32 0.64 -5.91
C VAL A 155 -7.60 -0.17 -6.08
N LEU A 156 -7.58 -1.15 -6.99
CA LEU A 156 -8.67 -2.08 -7.21
C LEU A 156 -8.12 -3.48 -7.53
N MET A 157 -8.61 -4.50 -6.81
CA MET A 157 -8.45 -5.89 -7.23
C MET A 157 -9.70 -6.31 -8.02
N ILE A 158 -9.51 -6.86 -9.22
CA ILE A 158 -10.59 -7.31 -10.10
C ILE A 158 -10.53 -8.84 -10.21
N PRO A 159 -11.43 -9.59 -9.54
CA PRO A 159 -11.52 -11.03 -9.71
C PRO A 159 -12.12 -11.38 -11.08
N GLY A 160 -11.72 -12.53 -11.64
CA GLY A 160 -12.14 -13.02 -12.96
C GLY A 160 -11.41 -12.38 -14.14
N LYS A 161 -10.40 -11.52 -13.92
CA LYS A 161 -9.71 -10.76 -14.99
C LYS A 161 -8.21 -10.82 -14.82
N LYS A 162 -7.47 -11.05 -15.91
CA LYS A 162 -6.01 -10.88 -15.96
C LYS A 162 -5.57 -9.45 -16.33
N THR A 163 -6.52 -8.60 -16.75
CA THR A 163 -6.25 -7.24 -17.25
C THR A 163 -7.18 -6.20 -16.64
N CYS A 164 -6.63 -5.01 -16.39
CA CYS A 164 -7.37 -3.87 -15.87
C CYS A 164 -8.32 -3.27 -16.91
N TYR A 165 -9.36 -2.56 -16.46
CA TYR A 165 -10.23 -1.79 -17.34
C TYR A 165 -9.52 -0.55 -17.90
N LYS A 166 -10.07 0.03 -18.97
CA LYS A 166 -9.52 1.24 -19.60
C LYS A 166 -9.33 2.35 -18.56
N GLY A 167 -8.15 2.98 -18.60
CA GLY A 167 -7.77 4.05 -17.68
C GLY A 167 -7.21 3.58 -16.33
N TRP A 168 -7.17 2.27 -16.08
CA TRP A 168 -6.49 1.67 -14.94
C TRP A 168 -5.18 1.02 -15.38
N GLN A 169 -4.15 1.13 -14.55
CA GLN A 169 -2.86 0.52 -14.77
C GLN A 169 -2.75 -0.79 -14.00
N SER A 170 -2.26 -1.86 -14.65
CA SER A 170 -1.97 -3.12 -13.96
C SER A 170 -0.69 -3.01 -13.16
N GLU A 171 -0.74 -3.46 -11.91
CA GLU A 171 0.42 -3.60 -11.03
C GLU A 171 0.91 -5.05 -11.02
N TYR A 172 0.00 -6.01 -10.85
CA TYR A 172 0.29 -7.44 -11.01
C TYR A 172 -0.99 -8.29 -11.20
N SER A 173 -0.79 -9.55 -11.56
CA SER A 173 -1.79 -10.60 -11.80
C SER A 173 -1.11 -11.95 -11.52
N VAL A 174 -1.77 -13.11 -11.30
CA VAL A 174 -2.96 -13.59 -12.02
C VAL A 174 -3.92 -14.44 -11.20
N PHE A 175 -3.55 -15.12 -10.11
CA PHE A 175 -4.42 -16.18 -9.55
C PHE A 175 -5.24 -15.70 -8.36
N LEU A 176 -6.57 -15.88 -8.41
CA LEU A 176 -7.40 -15.63 -7.25
C LEU A 176 -7.24 -16.80 -6.27
N MET A 177 -6.85 -16.49 -5.04
CA MET A 177 -6.64 -17.49 -3.98
C MET A 177 -7.39 -17.11 -2.71
N SER A 178 -7.78 -18.12 -1.93
CA SER A 178 -8.36 -17.98 -0.60
C SER A 178 -8.21 -19.30 0.15
N GLU A 179 -8.91 -19.46 1.26
CA GLU A 179 -8.87 -20.66 2.09
C GLU A 179 -9.72 -21.81 1.51
N TYR A 180 -9.48 -23.05 1.95
CA TYR A 180 -10.21 -24.22 1.49
C TYR A 180 -11.67 -24.19 1.95
N LYS A 181 -12.57 -24.66 1.08
CA LYS A 181 -14.03 -24.59 1.25
C LYS A 181 -14.60 -25.21 2.54
N THR A 182 -13.87 -26.10 3.22
CA THR A 182 -14.31 -26.74 4.48
C THR A 182 -13.60 -26.20 5.71
N HIS A 183 -12.69 -25.23 5.54
CA HIS A 183 -12.00 -24.53 6.61
C HIS A 183 -12.76 -23.23 6.96
N ASN A 184 -12.20 -22.41 7.85
CA ASN A 184 -12.78 -21.12 8.18
C ASN A 184 -12.60 -20.11 7.05
N ASN A 185 -13.48 -19.11 7.00
CA ASN A 185 -13.43 -18.15 5.90
C ASN A 185 -12.17 -17.27 5.96
N LYS A 186 -11.58 -17.04 4.79
CA LYS A 186 -10.56 -16.01 4.56
C LYS A 186 -10.95 -15.09 3.41
N ASP A 187 -10.28 -13.95 3.32
CA ASP A 187 -10.47 -13.03 2.19
C ASP A 187 -10.06 -13.68 0.86
N PHE A 188 -10.60 -13.17 -0.24
CA PHE A 188 -10.07 -13.49 -1.58
C PHE A 188 -8.96 -12.51 -1.92
N ILE A 189 -7.77 -13.02 -2.23
CA ILE A 189 -6.63 -12.19 -2.65
C ILE A 189 -6.18 -12.53 -4.05
N CYS A 190 -5.40 -11.62 -4.63
CA CYS A 190 -4.73 -11.86 -5.89
C CYS A 190 -3.28 -12.27 -5.65
N MET A 191 -2.90 -13.45 -6.14
CA MET A 191 -1.55 -13.98 -6.07
C MET A 191 -0.80 -13.68 -7.37
N ASP A 192 0.46 -13.25 -7.24
CA ASP A 192 1.33 -13.03 -8.40
C ASP A 192 1.54 -14.32 -9.21
N GLY A 193 1.45 -14.22 -10.54
CA GLY A 193 1.59 -15.35 -11.44
C GLY A 193 3.01 -15.93 -11.50
N ASP A 194 4.02 -15.18 -11.06
CA ASP A 194 5.39 -15.66 -10.88
C ASP A 194 5.73 -15.78 -9.38
N ALA A 195 4.75 -16.22 -8.57
CA ALA A 195 4.93 -16.45 -7.14
C ALA A 195 6.20 -17.26 -6.83
N LYS A 196 6.87 -16.88 -5.73
CA LYS A 196 8.07 -17.53 -5.21
C LYS A 196 7.82 -17.95 -3.77
N PRO A 197 8.54 -18.97 -3.25
CA PRO A 197 8.49 -19.24 -1.84
C PRO A 197 9.25 -18.18 -1.05
N LEU A 198 8.98 -18.09 0.25
CA LEU A 198 9.69 -17.15 1.14
C LEU A 198 11.18 -17.47 1.18
N ASP A 199 11.51 -18.75 1.34
CA ASP A 199 12.82 -19.37 1.28
C ASP A 199 12.71 -20.85 0.79
N GLU A 200 13.73 -21.67 1.02
CA GLU A 200 13.73 -23.09 0.62
C GLU A 200 13.14 -24.03 1.67
N ARG A 201 12.67 -23.51 2.81
CA ARG A 201 11.93 -24.30 3.78
C ARG A 201 10.65 -24.82 3.14
N SER A 202 10.30 -26.04 3.55
CA SER A 202 9.01 -26.62 3.28
C SER A 202 8.66 -27.50 4.46
N SER A 203 7.51 -27.22 5.04
CA SER A 203 6.93 -27.98 6.12
C SER A 203 5.42 -27.73 6.07
N ASN A 204 4.67 -28.62 6.70
CA ASN A 204 3.21 -28.56 6.75
C ASN A 204 2.78 -28.11 8.15
N GLU A 205 3.02 -26.83 8.44
CA GLU A 205 2.72 -26.17 9.71
C GLU A 205 1.22 -25.92 9.89
N ASN A 206 0.49 -25.87 8.78
CA ASN A 206 -0.93 -25.57 8.73
C ASN A 206 -1.30 -24.26 9.44
N GLY A 207 -0.63 -23.17 9.07
CA GLY A 207 -0.96 -21.83 9.52
C GLY A 207 -2.21 -21.29 8.80
N ALA A 208 -2.08 -20.10 8.21
CA ALA A 208 -3.05 -19.63 7.22
C ALA A 208 -2.74 -20.27 5.85
N LEU A 209 -3.75 -20.61 5.05
CA LEU A 209 -3.51 -21.39 3.83
C LEU A 209 -4.01 -20.69 2.57
N PHE A 210 -3.23 -20.77 1.50
CA PHE A 210 -3.61 -20.26 0.18
C PHE A 210 -3.95 -21.39 -0.77
N TYR A 211 -5.25 -21.58 -1.00
CA TYR A 211 -5.82 -22.46 -2.00
C TYR A 211 -6.24 -21.69 -3.27
N PRO A 212 -5.99 -22.25 -4.46
CA PRO A 212 -6.52 -21.76 -5.72
C PRO A 212 -8.06 -21.80 -5.77
N ILE A 213 -8.66 -20.74 -6.32
CA ILE A 213 -10.11 -20.66 -6.51
C ILE A 213 -10.49 -21.09 -7.92
N ARG A 214 -11.57 -21.86 -8.01
CA ARG A 214 -12.19 -22.25 -9.28
C ARG A 214 -13.61 -21.72 -9.38
N ALA A 215 -14.04 -21.36 -10.58
CA ALA A 215 -15.39 -20.95 -10.87
C ALA A 215 -16.33 -22.15 -10.67
N LYS A 216 -17.49 -21.90 -10.05
CA LYS A 216 -18.55 -22.89 -9.90
C LYS A 216 -19.85 -22.32 -10.44
N CYS A 217 -20.34 -22.90 -11.53
CA CYS A 217 -21.58 -22.49 -12.19
C CYS A 217 -22.80 -22.82 -11.32
N GLY A 218 -23.87 -22.07 -11.56
CA GLY A 218 -25.11 -22.08 -10.78
C GLY A 218 -25.66 -20.67 -10.76
N SER A 219 -25.67 -20.03 -9.59
CA SER A 219 -25.91 -18.58 -9.50
C SER A 219 -24.83 -17.76 -10.22
N LEU A 220 -23.61 -18.29 -10.32
CA LEU A 220 -22.59 -17.76 -11.23
C LEU A 220 -22.95 -18.16 -12.66
N ARG A 221 -23.24 -17.16 -13.50
CA ARG A 221 -23.61 -17.37 -14.90
C ARG A 221 -22.43 -17.93 -15.70
N CYS A 222 -22.69 -19.01 -16.42
CA CYS A 222 -21.75 -19.65 -17.33
C CYS A 222 -22.45 -19.87 -18.67
N PRO A 223 -22.11 -19.12 -19.74
CA PRO A 223 -21.08 -18.07 -19.87
C PRO A 223 -21.38 -16.76 -19.11
N PRO A 224 -20.39 -15.85 -18.90
CA PRO A 224 -19.03 -15.86 -19.46
C PRO A 224 -17.99 -16.65 -18.66
N TYR A 225 -18.32 -17.09 -17.44
CA TYR A 225 -17.46 -18.00 -16.68
C TYR A 225 -17.56 -19.43 -17.22
N LYS A 226 -16.59 -20.28 -16.87
CA LYS A 226 -16.56 -21.70 -17.24
C LYS A 226 -16.50 -22.55 -15.97
N ASP A 227 -17.33 -23.59 -15.87
CA ASP A 227 -17.35 -24.42 -14.65
C ASP A 227 -16.00 -25.07 -14.42
N GLY A 228 -15.56 -25.09 -13.17
CA GLY A 228 -14.36 -25.80 -12.74
C GLY A 228 -13.04 -25.20 -13.20
N THR A 229 -13.03 -24.06 -13.88
CA THR A 229 -11.77 -23.38 -14.26
C THR A 229 -11.25 -22.48 -13.16
N GLU A 230 -9.93 -22.37 -13.06
CA GLU A 230 -9.26 -21.37 -12.20
C GLU A 230 -9.82 -19.96 -12.41
N VAL A 231 -9.99 -19.23 -11.30
CA VAL A 231 -10.41 -17.83 -11.33
C VAL A 231 -9.16 -16.96 -11.28
N LEU A 232 -9.04 -16.09 -12.28
CA LEU A 232 -7.91 -15.16 -12.35
C LEU A 232 -8.22 -13.86 -11.58
N CYS A 233 -7.25 -12.98 -11.46
CA CYS A 233 -7.36 -11.66 -10.84
C CYS A 233 -6.26 -10.73 -11.34
N THR A 234 -6.47 -9.44 -11.14
CA THR A 234 -5.45 -8.40 -11.36
C THR A 234 -5.61 -7.33 -10.30
N VAL A 235 -4.49 -6.79 -9.82
CA VAL A 235 -4.47 -5.58 -9.00
C VAL A 235 -4.11 -4.40 -9.90
N CYS A 236 -4.89 -3.33 -9.78
CA CYS A 236 -4.85 -2.16 -10.64
C CYS A 236 -4.79 -0.87 -9.84
N THR A 237 -4.18 0.17 -10.40
CA THR A 237 -4.18 1.53 -9.85
C THR A 237 -4.74 2.56 -10.83
N LYS A 238 -5.23 3.69 -10.31
CA LYS A 238 -5.72 4.82 -11.12
C LYS A 238 -4.99 6.11 -10.81
#